data_AF-A0A9Q4BMT0-F1
#
_entry.id   AF-A0A9Q4BMT0-F1
#
_cell.length_a   1.000
_cell.length_b   1.000
_cell.length_c   1.000
_cell.angle_alpha   90.00
_cell.angle_beta   90.00
_cell.angle_gamma   90.00
#
_symmetry.space_group_name_H-M   'P 1'
#
loop_
_entity.id
_entity.type
_entity.pdbx_description
1 polymer ?
#
loop_
_entity_poly.entity_id
_entity_poly.type
_entity_poly.pdbx_seq_one_letter_code
_entity_poly.pdbx_strand_id
1 'polypeptide(L)'
;MLFYNSARLRNMRILTIILILLASSAPTRAQQTDWQKWGASEVMYASVQEKSSSSENEGQSAGNFLLGTAHKLYSFFISDLDGDNCPFEPTCSNFFIQSVKSTNVFQGSLMFFDRFTRDMNLLKINHYPLTPDRRHFTDPVINYTLHKDKIKYLPPAESAKN
;
A
#
# COMPACT_ATOMS: atom_id res chain seq x y z
N MET A 1 43.07 -48.09 -33.78
CA MET A 1 42.72 -47.83 -32.36
C MET A 1 42.76 -46.34 -31.96
N LEU A 2 43.00 -45.38 -32.87
CA LEU A 2 43.14 -43.94 -32.54
C LEU A 2 41.82 -43.13 -32.56
N PHE A 3 40.77 -43.62 -33.24
CA PHE A 3 39.49 -42.90 -33.36
C PHE A 3 38.59 -42.97 -32.12
N TYR A 4 38.79 -43.96 -31.24
CA TYR A 4 37.99 -44.14 -30.03
C TYR A 4 38.27 -43.07 -28.95
N ASN A 5 39.51 -42.57 -28.89
CA ASN A 5 39.93 -41.59 -27.87
C ASN A 5 39.46 -40.16 -28.16
N SER A 6 39.37 -39.74 -29.43
CA SER A 6 38.95 -38.39 -29.78
C SER A 6 37.44 -38.16 -29.54
N ALA A 7 36.61 -39.17 -29.81
CA ALA A 7 35.18 -39.13 -29.51
C ALA A 7 34.91 -39.12 -27.99
N ARG A 8 35.70 -39.89 -27.21
CA ARG A 8 35.59 -39.93 -25.74
C ARG A 8 35.97 -38.59 -25.10
N LEU A 9 37.05 -37.94 -25.56
CA LEU A 9 37.44 -36.60 -25.09
C LEU A 9 36.41 -35.52 -25.45
N ARG A 10 35.82 -35.59 -26.65
CA ARG A 10 34.78 -34.64 -27.09
C ARG A 10 33.51 -34.78 -26.25
N ASN A 11 33.09 -36.00 -25.96
CA ASN A 11 31.91 -36.27 -25.13
C ASN A 11 32.14 -35.87 -23.66
N MET A 12 33.36 -36.03 -23.15
CA MET A 12 33.70 -35.60 -21.78
C MET A 12 33.68 -34.07 -21.64
N ARG A 13 34.13 -33.33 -22.66
CA ARG A 13 34.04 -31.86 -22.71
C ARG A 13 32.60 -31.35 -22.77
N ILE A 14 31.75 -31.99 -23.56
CA ILE A 14 30.32 -31.64 -23.66
C ILE A 14 29.63 -31.89 -22.31
N LEU A 15 29.90 -33.03 -21.65
CA LEU A 15 29.36 -33.33 -20.33
C LEU A 15 29.81 -32.31 -19.26
N THR A 16 31.08 -31.87 -19.29
CA THR A 16 31.54 -30.83 -18.37
C THR A 16 30.85 -29.49 -18.59
N ILE A 17 30.58 -29.10 -19.85
CA ILE A 17 29.87 -27.85 -20.17
C ILE A 17 28.41 -27.90 -19.72
N ILE A 18 27.73 -29.05 -19.93
CA ILE A 18 26.35 -29.26 -19.49
C ILE A 18 26.26 -29.22 -17.96
N LEU A 19 27.22 -29.82 -17.25
CA LEU A 19 27.28 -29.80 -15.79
C LEU A 19 27.45 -28.37 -15.23
N ILE A 20 28.28 -27.55 -15.88
CA ILE A 20 28.49 -26.14 -15.52
C ILE A 20 27.22 -25.31 -15.77
N LEU A 21 26.51 -25.53 -16.89
CA LEU A 21 25.26 -24.85 -17.20
C LEU A 21 24.11 -25.23 -16.25
N LEU A 22 24.07 -26.47 -15.78
CA LEU A 22 23.09 -26.90 -14.78
C LEU A 22 23.36 -26.27 -13.41
N ALA A 23 24.63 -26.16 -13.01
CA ALA A 23 25.03 -25.57 -11.73
C ALA A 23 24.74 -24.05 -11.62
N SER A 24 24.74 -23.31 -12.74
CA SER A 24 24.46 -21.87 -12.74
C SER A 24 22.96 -21.51 -12.68
N SER A 25 22.07 -22.50 -12.79
CA SER A 25 20.61 -22.28 -12.74
C SER A 25 19.99 -22.34 -11.34
N ALA A 26 20.81 -22.35 -10.28
CA ALA A 26 20.29 -22.31 -8.91
C ALA A 26 19.45 -21.03 -8.72
N PRO A 27 18.12 -21.14 -8.51
CA PRO A 27 17.32 -19.96 -8.25
C PRO A 27 17.74 -19.42 -6.90
N THR A 28 18.33 -18.22 -6.89
CA THR A 28 18.57 -17.46 -5.68
C THR A 28 17.22 -17.15 -5.05
N ARG A 29 16.75 -18.02 -4.15
CA ARG A 29 15.64 -17.76 -3.24
C ARG A 29 16.10 -16.77 -2.17
N ALA A 30 16.39 -15.55 -2.60
CA ALA A 30 16.70 -14.43 -1.72
C ALA A 30 15.91 -13.22 -2.20
N GLN A 31 14.58 -13.33 -2.18
CA GLN A 31 13.70 -12.20 -2.48
C GLN A 31 12.55 -12.24 -1.49
N GLN A 32 12.70 -11.46 -0.41
CA GLN A 32 11.68 -10.70 0.33
C GLN A 32 12.07 -10.59 1.81
N THR A 33 12.98 -9.65 2.11
CA THR A 33 13.38 -9.28 3.49
C THR A 33 12.54 -8.13 4.06
N ASP A 34 11.35 -7.88 3.50
CA ASP A 34 10.49 -6.74 3.85
C ASP A 34 10.05 -6.77 5.32
N TRP A 35 9.91 -7.97 5.90
CA TRP A 35 9.56 -8.21 7.31
C TRP A 35 10.53 -7.58 8.33
N GLN A 36 11.79 -7.36 7.97
CA GLN A 36 12.78 -6.76 8.87
C GLN A 36 12.72 -5.24 8.91
N LYS A 37 12.17 -4.59 7.87
CA LYS A 37 12.14 -3.13 7.76
C LYS A 37 10.97 -2.52 8.52
N TRP A 38 9.84 -3.21 8.57
CA TRP A 38 8.58 -2.73 9.13
C TRP A 38 8.17 -3.57 10.34
N GLY A 39 9.01 -3.55 11.39
CA GLY A 39 8.89 -4.39 12.59
C GLY A 39 7.45 -4.81 12.87
N ALA A 40 7.16 -6.10 12.64
CA ALA A 40 5.81 -6.63 12.67
C ALA A 40 5.16 -6.26 14.01
N SER A 41 4.16 -5.37 13.97
CA SER A 41 3.23 -5.23 15.08
C SER A 41 2.45 -6.54 15.14
N GLU A 42 2.53 -7.25 16.26
CA GLU A 42 1.67 -8.40 16.54
C GLU A 42 0.25 -7.88 16.80
N VAL A 43 -0.42 -7.42 15.76
CA VAL A 43 -1.81 -7.01 15.86
C VAL A 43 -2.58 -8.29 16.20
N MET A 44 -3.15 -8.36 17.40
CA MET A 44 -4.13 -9.38 17.73
C MET A 44 -5.32 -9.19 16.79
N TYR A 45 -5.31 -9.91 15.67
CA TYR A 45 -6.49 -10.17 14.86
C TYR A 45 -7.43 -11.08 15.64
N ALA A 46 -7.94 -10.62 16.78
CA ALA A 46 -9.24 -11.06 17.24
C ALA A 46 -10.22 -10.53 16.19
N SER A 47 -10.35 -11.30 15.11
CA SER A 47 -11.23 -11.03 14.00
C SER A 47 -12.62 -10.80 14.57
N VAL A 48 -13.07 -9.54 14.55
CA VAL A 48 -14.49 -9.29 14.49
C VAL A 48 -14.92 -9.93 13.18
N GLN A 49 -15.47 -11.14 13.27
CA GLN A 49 -16.17 -11.79 12.18
C GLN A 49 -17.39 -10.94 11.86
N GLU A 50 -17.21 -9.85 11.11
CA GLU A 50 -18.29 -9.37 10.27
C GLU A 50 -18.41 -10.35 9.12
N LYS A 51 -19.40 -11.23 9.30
CA LYS A 51 -19.99 -12.13 8.33
C LYS A 51 -20.30 -11.40 7.02
N SER A 52 -19.31 -11.24 6.14
CA SER A 52 -19.56 -11.00 4.73
C SER A 52 -19.98 -12.34 4.13
N SER A 53 -21.29 -12.48 4.02
CA SER A 53 -21.96 -13.62 3.42
C SER A 53 -21.29 -14.04 2.12
N SER A 54 -20.87 -15.30 2.09
CA SER A 54 -20.75 -16.13 0.91
C SER A 54 -21.77 -15.73 -0.15
N SER A 55 -21.28 -15.21 -1.27
CA SER A 55 -21.94 -15.38 -2.56
C SER A 55 -20.92 -16.07 -3.45
N GLU A 56 -20.92 -17.39 -3.32
CA GLU A 56 -20.58 -18.27 -4.44
C GLU A 56 -21.43 -17.81 -5.62
N ASN A 57 -20.81 -17.09 -6.54
CA ASN A 57 -21.30 -17.01 -7.91
C ASN A 57 -20.07 -17.25 -8.77
N GLU A 58 -19.95 -18.51 -9.16
CA GLU A 58 -19.22 -18.93 -10.34
C GLU A 58 -19.76 -18.13 -11.53
N GLY A 59 -19.07 -17.04 -11.83
CA GLY A 59 -19.30 -16.22 -12.99
C GLY A 59 -17.99 -15.52 -13.30
N GLN A 60 -17.26 -16.02 -14.29
CA GLN A 60 -16.24 -15.23 -14.96
C GLN A 60 -16.95 -14.00 -15.54
N SER A 61 -16.99 -12.92 -14.78
CA SER A 61 -17.69 -11.71 -15.15
C SER A 61 -16.95 -10.57 -14.49
N ALA A 62 -16.80 -9.47 -15.22
CA ALA A 62 -15.99 -8.31 -14.88
C ALA A 62 -16.16 -7.81 -13.42
N GLY A 63 -17.27 -8.13 -12.74
CA GLY A 63 -17.49 -7.86 -11.32
C GLY A 63 -16.42 -8.42 -10.38
N ASN A 64 -16.01 -9.70 -10.52
CA ASN A 64 -14.99 -10.27 -9.63
C ASN A 64 -13.60 -9.68 -9.90
N PHE A 65 -13.34 -9.28 -11.15
CA PHE A 65 -12.12 -8.57 -11.52
C PHE A 65 -12.12 -7.14 -10.97
N LEU A 66 -13.24 -6.42 -11.06
CA LEU A 66 -13.38 -5.07 -10.51
C LEU A 66 -13.26 -5.07 -8.99
N LEU A 67 -13.92 -6.02 -8.31
CA LEU A 67 -13.86 -6.15 -6.86
C LEU A 67 -12.45 -6.53 -6.40
N GLY A 68 -11.81 -7.49 -7.08
CA GLY A 68 -10.42 -7.88 -6.80
C GLY A 68 -9.42 -6.76 -7.09
N THR A 69 -9.66 -5.95 -8.12
CA THR A 69 -8.81 -4.79 -8.46
C THR A 69 -9.02 -3.67 -7.44
N ALA A 70 -10.26 -3.35 -7.08
CA ALA A 70 -10.55 -2.38 -6.02
C ALA A 70 -9.95 -2.79 -4.68
N HIS A 71 -10.02 -4.09 -4.33
CA HIS A 71 -9.40 -4.62 -3.13
C HIS A 71 -7.86 -4.53 -3.17
N LYS A 72 -7.23 -4.85 -4.31
CA LYS A 72 -5.79 -4.70 -4.46
C LYS A 72 -5.33 -3.25 -4.44
N LEU A 73 -6.09 -2.34 -5.06
CA LEU A 73 -5.83 -0.90 -4.99
C LEU A 73 -5.99 -0.40 -3.55
N TYR A 74 -7.01 -0.84 -2.84
CA TYR A 74 -7.18 -0.56 -1.41
C TYR A 74 -5.97 -1.07 -0.61
N SER A 75 -5.61 -2.36 -0.69
CA SER A 75 -4.45 -2.88 0.04
C SER A 75 -3.15 -2.16 -0.33
N PHE A 76 -2.89 -1.89 -1.61
CA PHE A 76 -1.63 -1.30 -2.07
C PHE A 76 -1.51 0.20 -1.75
N PHE A 77 -2.57 0.98 -1.95
CA PHE A 77 -2.52 2.43 -1.74
C PHE A 77 -2.90 2.84 -0.33
N ILE A 78 -3.70 2.04 0.38
CA ILE A 78 -4.31 2.44 1.63
C ILE A 78 -3.68 1.72 2.82
N SER A 79 -3.34 0.43 2.71
CA SER A 79 -2.76 -0.32 3.85
C SER A 79 -1.35 0.13 4.24
N ASP A 80 -0.51 0.51 3.28
CA ASP A 80 0.87 0.97 3.55
C ASP A 80 0.92 2.42 4.08
N LEU A 81 -0.11 3.21 3.75
CA LEU A 81 -0.24 4.61 4.18
C LEU A 81 -0.96 4.79 5.52
N ASP A 82 -1.81 3.82 5.89
CA ASP A 82 -2.70 3.87 7.04
C ASP A 82 -2.18 3.08 8.24
N GLY A 83 -0.88 2.78 8.28
CA GLY A 83 -0.27 2.22 9.49
C GLY A 83 -0.46 3.15 10.70
N ASP A 84 -0.28 2.62 11.92
CA ASP A 84 -0.45 3.31 13.22
C ASP A 84 0.36 4.61 13.40
N ASN A 85 1.17 5.01 12.41
CA ASN A 85 2.03 6.19 12.41
C ASN A 85 1.52 7.34 11.53
N CYS A 86 0.28 7.29 11.02
CA CYS A 86 -0.26 8.39 10.22
C CYS A 86 -0.29 9.68 11.07
N PRO A 87 0.39 10.76 10.66
CA PRO A 87 0.43 11.99 11.44
C PRO A 87 -0.87 12.78 11.36
N PHE A 88 -1.84 12.37 10.53
CA PHE A 88 -3.09 13.09 10.30
C PHE A 88 -4.33 12.34 10.80
N GLU A 89 -5.30 13.11 11.28
CA GLU A 89 -6.60 12.66 11.71
C GLU A 89 -7.71 13.40 10.94
N PRO A 90 -8.65 12.70 10.27
CA PRO A 90 -8.67 11.25 10.06
C PRO A 90 -7.52 10.79 9.16
N THR A 91 -7.19 9.51 9.21
CA THR A 91 -6.15 8.93 8.35
C THR A 91 -6.53 8.98 6.86
N CYS A 92 -5.56 8.80 5.96
CA CYS A 92 -5.77 8.90 4.50
C CYS A 92 -6.88 7.94 3.99
N SER A 93 -6.94 6.73 4.53
CA SER A 93 -7.98 5.72 4.22
C SER A 93 -9.38 6.22 4.58
N ASN A 94 -9.49 6.73 5.79
CA ASN A 94 -10.75 7.07 6.41
C ASN A 94 -11.24 8.40 5.84
N PHE A 95 -10.31 9.29 5.49
CA PHE A 95 -10.57 10.48 4.68
C PHE A 95 -11.15 10.12 3.30
N PHE A 96 -10.58 9.14 2.59
CA PHE A 96 -11.13 8.71 1.30
C PHE A 96 -12.55 8.17 1.44
N ILE A 97 -12.79 7.27 2.40
CA ILE A 97 -14.13 6.71 2.68
C ILE A 97 -15.13 7.83 2.98
N GLN A 98 -14.76 8.77 3.86
CA GLN A 98 -15.61 9.90 4.21
C GLN A 98 -15.85 10.86 3.02
N SER A 99 -14.84 11.07 2.17
CA SER A 99 -14.95 11.91 0.98
C SER A 99 -15.90 11.31 -0.05
N VAL A 100 -15.78 10.00 -0.32
CA VAL A 100 -16.70 9.28 -1.21
C VAL A 100 -18.12 9.29 -0.66
N LYS A 101 -18.30 9.08 0.66
CA LYS A 101 -19.62 9.16 1.33
C LYS A 101 -20.24 10.56 1.26
N SER A 102 -19.42 11.61 1.34
CA SER A 102 -19.89 13.00 1.33
C SER A 102 -20.14 13.54 -0.09
N THR A 103 -19.54 12.91 -1.11
CA THR A 103 -19.60 13.35 -2.50
C THR A 103 -19.96 12.18 -3.43
N ASN A 104 -18.99 11.66 -4.18
CA ASN A 104 -19.07 10.46 -5.01
C ASN A 104 -17.65 9.88 -5.21
N VAL A 105 -17.53 8.73 -5.87
CA VAL A 105 -16.24 8.05 -6.06
C VAL A 105 -15.22 8.92 -6.80
N PHE A 106 -15.63 9.65 -7.85
CA PHE A 106 -14.72 10.50 -8.62
C PHE A 106 -14.26 11.71 -7.84
N GLN A 107 -15.19 12.48 -7.25
CA GLN A 107 -14.85 13.65 -6.45
C GLN A 107 -14.07 13.26 -5.19
N GLY A 108 -14.49 12.21 -4.49
CA GLY A 108 -13.78 11.69 -3.33
C GLY A 108 -12.37 11.22 -3.66
N SER A 109 -12.14 10.65 -4.85
CA SER A 109 -10.79 10.31 -5.31
C SER A 109 -9.94 11.56 -5.53
N LEU A 110 -10.48 12.59 -6.18
CA LEU A 110 -9.76 13.85 -6.38
C LEU A 110 -9.42 14.54 -5.04
N MET A 111 -10.37 14.58 -4.10
CA MET A 111 -10.16 15.12 -2.75
C MET A 111 -9.06 14.33 -2.03
N PHE A 112 -9.09 13.00 -2.13
CA PHE A 112 -8.05 12.14 -1.55
C PHE A 112 -6.68 12.41 -2.17
N PHE A 113 -6.55 12.45 -3.49
CA PHE A 113 -5.26 12.70 -4.14
C PHE A 113 -4.71 14.10 -3.81
N ASP A 114 -5.56 15.12 -3.78
CA ASP A 114 -5.16 16.48 -3.39
C ASP A 114 -4.61 16.52 -1.96
N ARG A 115 -5.27 15.85 -1.01
CA ARG A 115 -4.78 15.75 0.36
C ARG A 115 -3.52 14.87 0.45
N PHE A 116 -3.54 13.72 -0.19
CA PHE A 116 -2.45 12.76 -0.18
C PHE A 116 -1.13 13.36 -0.67
N THR A 117 -1.17 14.12 -1.76
CA THR A 117 0.03 14.78 -2.30
C THR A 117 0.60 15.85 -1.35
N ARG A 118 -0.25 16.48 -0.51
CA ARG A 118 0.21 17.40 0.54
C ARG A 118 0.76 16.66 1.75
N ASP A 119 0.15 15.54 2.13
CA ASP A 119 0.57 14.72 3.27
C ASP A 119 1.93 14.04 3.00
N MET A 120 2.25 13.70 1.74
CA MET A 120 3.58 13.23 1.35
C MET A 120 4.68 14.30 1.46
N ASN A 121 4.32 15.58 1.52
CA ASN A 121 5.27 16.68 1.64
C ASN A 121 5.56 17.00 3.12
N LEU A 122 6.41 16.16 3.73
CA LEU A 122 6.79 16.23 5.14
C LEU A 122 7.40 17.58 5.59
N LEU A 123 7.78 18.46 4.66
CA LEU A 123 8.41 19.75 4.96
C LEU A 123 7.38 20.88 5.23
N LYS A 124 6.07 20.65 5.03
CA LYS A 124 5.05 21.72 5.04
C LYS A 124 3.91 21.53 6.05
N ILE A 125 4.13 20.73 7.09
CA ILE A 125 3.08 20.30 8.04
C ILE A 125 2.61 21.45 8.98
N ASN A 126 3.36 22.54 9.11
CA ASN A 126 3.05 23.68 9.98
C ASN A 126 1.77 24.49 9.62
N HIS A 127 1.00 24.08 8.61
CA HIS A 127 -0.25 24.76 8.22
C HIS A 127 -1.50 24.10 8.80
N TYR A 128 -1.37 22.95 9.46
CA TYR A 128 -2.51 22.20 9.98
C TYR A 128 -2.70 22.42 11.49
N PRO A 129 -3.95 22.50 11.97
CA PRO A 129 -4.25 22.51 13.39
C PRO A 129 -3.88 21.15 14.01
N LEU A 130 -3.49 21.15 15.28
CA LEU A 130 -3.28 19.92 16.05
C LEU A 130 -4.60 19.49 16.70
N THR A 131 -4.83 18.18 16.77
CA THR A 131 -5.89 17.56 17.58
C THR A 131 -5.71 17.98 19.06
N PRO A 132 -6.77 18.03 19.89
CA PRO A 132 -6.65 18.32 21.33
C PRO A 132 -5.60 17.50 22.06
N ASP A 133 -5.39 16.25 21.63
CA ASP A 133 -4.40 15.33 22.19
C ASP A 133 -2.95 15.61 21.72
N ARG A 134 -2.76 16.60 20.84
CA ARG A 134 -1.48 17.05 20.25
C ARG A 134 -0.64 15.98 19.55
N ARG A 135 -1.24 14.82 19.24
CA ARG A 135 -0.56 13.70 18.57
C ARG A 135 -0.69 13.73 17.05
N HIS A 136 -1.80 14.25 16.54
CA HIS A 136 -2.11 14.24 15.11
C HIS A 136 -2.47 15.65 14.62
N PHE A 137 -2.25 15.88 13.34
CA PHE A 137 -2.72 17.04 12.59
C PHE A 137 -4.15 16.79 12.12
N THR A 138 -5.04 17.73 12.36
CA THR A 138 -6.45 17.59 11.99
C THR A 138 -6.70 18.18 10.59
N ASP A 139 -7.21 17.36 9.67
CA ASP A 139 -7.69 17.83 8.36
C ASP A 139 -8.99 17.14 7.91
N PRO A 140 -10.15 17.71 8.27
CA PRO A 140 -11.44 17.07 8.04
C PRO A 140 -11.89 17.20 6.58
N VAL A 141 -12.62 16.17 6.10
CA VAL A 141 -13.21 16.12 4.75
C VAL A 141 -14.07 17.35 4.43
N ILE A 142 -14.72 17.94 5.42
CA ILE A 142 -15.62 19.07 5.22
C ILE A 142 -14.95 20.25 4.51
N ASN A 143 -13.65 20.46 4.73
CA ASN A 143 -12.86 21.53 4.12
C ASN A 143 -12.81 21.44 2.59
N TYR A 144 -13.09 20.26 2.04
CA TYR A 144 -12.99 19.94 0.62
C TYR A 144 -14.35 19.94 -0.08
N THR A 145 -15.45 19.95 0.66
CA THR A 145 -16.80 19.72 0.11
C THR A 145 -17.39 20.91 -0.65
N LEU A 146 -16.61 21.95 -0.99
CA LEU A 146 -17.03 23.20 -1.67
C LEU A 146 -18.21 23.95 -1.02
N HIS A 147 -18.74 23.45 0.11
CA HIS A 147 -19.78 24.07 0.92
C HIS A 147 -19.16 25.09 1.86
N LYS A 148 -18.99 26.33 1.37
CA LYS A 148 -18.35 27.43 2.11
C LYS A 148 -18.98 27.68 3.48
N ASP A 149 -20.27 27.43 3.63
CA ASP A 149 -21.06 27.54 4.86
C ASP A 149 -20.63 26.53 5.95
N LYS A 150 -19.99 25.42 5.56
CA LYS A 150 -19.58 24.35 6.49
C LYS A 150 -18.08 24.35 6.80
N ILE A 151 -17.29 25.14 6.08
CA ILE A 151 -15.84 25.21 6.27
C ILE A 151 -15.56 25.99 7.57
N LYS A 152 -14.93 25.30 8.53
CA LYS A 152 -14.46 25.92 9.77
C LYS A 152 -12.95 26.12 9.68
N TYR A 153 -12.51 27.37 9.54
CA TYR A 153 -11.09 27.68 9.56
C TYR A 153 -10.57 27.60 10.99
N LEU A 154 -9.62 26.70 11.22
CA LEU A 154 -8.87 26.61 12.46
C LEU A 154 -7.48 27.20 12.22
N PRO A 155 -6.97 28.06 13.12
CA PRO A 155 -5.60 28.54 12.98
C PRO A 155 -4.63 27.35 13.04
N PRO A 156 -3.51 27.40 12.28
CA PRO A 156 -2.46 26.39 12.39
C PRO A 156 -2.01 26.28 13.84
N ALA A 157 -1.67 25.07 14.27
CA ALA A 157 -1.04 24.94 15.58
C ALA A 157 0.25 25.76 15.58
N GLU A 158 0.36 26.72 16.51
CA GLU A 158 1.65 27.34 16.78
C GLU A 158 2.61 26.21 17.09
N SER A 159 3.59 26.00 16.20
CA SER A 159 4.67 25.06 16.43
C SER A 159 5.23 25.41 17.80
N ALA A 160 5.17 24.48 18.75
CA ALA A 160 5.75 24.67 20.06
C ALA A 160 7.22 25.07 19.85
N LYS A 161 7.50 26.38 20.02
CA LYS A 161 8.86 26.89 20.12
C LYS A 161 9.39 26.34 21.43
N ASN A 162 10.14 25.25 21.34
CA ASN A 162 11.13 24.88 22.36
C ASN A 162 12.40 25.67 22.08
#